data_AF-A0A812RA37-F1
#
_entry.id   AF-A0A812RA37-F1
#
_cell.length_a   1.000
_cell.length_b   1.000
_cell.length_c   1.000
_cell.angle_alpha   90.00
_cell.angle_beta   90.00
_cell.angle_gamma   90.00
#
_symmetry.space_group_name_H-M   'P 1'
#
loop_
_entity.id
_entity.type
_entity.pdbx_description
1 polymer ?
#
loop_
_entity_poly.entity_id
_entity_poly.type
_entity_poly.pdbx_seq_one_letter_code
_entity_poly.pdbx_strand_id
1 'polypeptide(L)'
;MGLLLPGAVVVADNVLKPGSPLFLWRLCKGESYDNHVVRVREFAMPSDDWMSVSVLRQQAAEEFAESSVDVPVVEKAKGVSPAGSWPTAPEELIQLQWESDRIRAQATRPGSGSVSFDEWAKYATHMK
;
A
#
# COMPACT_ATOMS: atom_id res chain seq x y z
N MET A 1 17.12 4.20 -13.47
CA MET A 1 15.89 3.93 -14.24
C MET A 1 14.77 3.50 -13.31
N GLY A 2 13.57 4.07 -13.47
CA GLY A 2 12.36 3.62 -12.78
C GLY A 2 11.90 2.25 -13.29
N LEU A 3 11.29 1.45 -12.41
CA LEU A 3 10.82 0.09 -12.73
C LEU A 3 9.50 0.08 -13.51
N LEU A 4 8.79 1.21 -13.58
CA LEU A 4 7.47 1.34 -14.18
C LEU A 4 7.51 2.33 -15.34
N LEU A 5 6.89 1.96 -16.46
CA LEU A 5 6.68 2.85 -17.60
C LEU A 5 5.42 3.70 -17.38
N PRO A 6 5.32 4.88 -18.03
CA PRO A 6 4.06 5.60 -18.10
C PRO A 6 2.90 4.70 -18.56
N GLY A 7 1.74 4.82 -17.92
CA GLY A 7 0.58 3.95 -18.20
C GLY A 7 0.67 2.56 -17.60
N ALA A 8 1.74 2.22 -16.86
CA ALA A 8 1.81 0.96 -16.14
C ALA A 8 0.66 0.85 -15.13
N VAL A 9 0.02 -0.33 -15.13
CA VAL A 9 -1.04 -0.66 -14.19
C VAL A 9 -0.44 -1.41 -13.01
N VAL A 10 -0.57 -0.83 -11.82
CA VAL A 10 -0.19 -1.44 -10.55
C VAL A 10 -1.46 -1.92 -9.87
N VAL A 11 -1.50 -3.22 -9.59
CA VAL A 11 -2.60 -3.85 -8.84
C VAL A 11 -2.08 -4.25 -7.47
N ALA A 12 -2.71 -3.79 -6.40
CA ALA A 12 -2.40 -4.20 -5.04
C ALA A 12 -3.61 -4.89 -4.43
N ASP A 13 -3.46 -6.20 -4.19
CA ASP A 13 -4.44 -7.04 -3.50
C ASP A 13 -4.35 -6.84 -1.97
N ASN A 14 -5.40 -7.23 -1.25
CA ASN A 14 -5.44 -7.27 0.21
C ASN A 14 -5.20 -5.93 0.92
N VAL A 15 -5.69 -4.83 0.33
CA VAL A 15 -5.46 -3.47 0.86
C VAL A 15 -6.40 -3.09 2.00
N LEU A 16 -7.41 -3.92 2.31
CA LEU A 16 -8.27 -3.78 3.51
C LEU A 16 -7.99 -4.89 4.56
N LYS A 17 -7.64 -6.13 4.17
CA LYS A 17 -7.22 -7.20 5.09
C LYS A 17 -5.97 -7.92 4.58
N PRO A 18 -4.83 -7.93 5.29
CA PRO A 18 -4.49 -7.24 6.53
C PRO A 18 -4.50 -5.72 6.49
N GLY A 19 -4.67 -5.13 5.31
CA GLY A 19 -4.70 -3.68 5.17
C GLY A 19 -3.36 -3.09 4.74
N SER A 20 -3.45 -2.00 3.98
CA SER A 20 -2.31 -1.12 3.70
C SER A 20 -2.78 0.34 3.71
N PRO A 21 -3.22 0.84 4.88
CA PRO A 21 -3.94 2.11 4.99
C PRO A 21 -3.08 3.30 4.56
N LEU A 22 -1.79 3.33 4.89
CA LEU A 22 -0.90 4.42 4.44
C LEU A 22 -0.61 4.35 2.94
N PHE A 23 -0.52 3.14 2.37
CA PHE A 23 -0.37 2.97 0.93
C PHE A 23 -1.60 3.50 0.19
N LEU A 24 -2.80 3.09 0.61
CA LEU A 24 -4.05 3.59 0.01
C LEU A 24 -4.20 5.09 0.18
N TRP A 25 -3.90 5.62 1.36
CA TRP A 25 -3.93 7.05 1.58
C TRP A 25 -2.98 7.80 0.66
N ARG A 26 -1.75 7.29 0.45
CA ARG A 26 -0.77 7.87 -0.49
C ARG A 26 -1.26 7.80 -1.94
N LEU A 27 -1.86 6.70 -2.37
CA LEU A 27 -2.44 6.57 -3.71
C LEU A 27 -3.62 7.54 -3.91
N CYS A 28 -4.46 7.73 -2.89
CA CYS A 28 -5.64 8.60 -2.98
C CYS A 28 -5.32 10.10 -2.82
N LYS A 29 -4.22 10.45 -2.15
CA LYS A 29 -3.80 11.85 -1.96
C LYS A 29 -2.69 12.28 -2.92
N GLY A 30 -1.96 11.33 -3.49
CA GLY A 30 -0.97 11.59 -4.50
C GLY A 30 -1.59 11.87 -5.86
N GLU A 31 -0.83 12.57 -6.71
CA GLU A 31 -1.22 12.85 -8.09
C GLU A 31 -0.48 11.97 -9.10
N SER A 32 0.40 11.08 -8.62
CA SER A 32 1.23 10.23 -9.47
C SER A 32 0.46 9.12 -10.17
N TYR A 33 -0.67 8.69 -9.59
CA TYR A 33 -1.49 7.61 -10.13
C TYR A 33 -2.93 8.06 -10.33
N ASP A 34 -3.57 7.56 -11.39
CA ASP A 34 -5.02 7.48 -11.43
C ASP A 34 -5.47 6.20 -10.72
N ASN A 35 -6.26 6.31 -9.66
CA ASN A 35 -6.48 5.21 -8.72
C ASN A 35 -7.96 4.85 -8.57
N HIS A 36 -8.24 3.55 -8.67
CA HIS A 36 -9.54 2.98 -8.36
C HIS A 36 -9.41 1.94 -7.24
N VAL A 37 -10.12 2.17 -6.13
CA VAL A 37 -10.27 1.17 -5.06
C VAL A 37 -11.54 0.39 -5.34
N VAL A 38 -11.40 -0.91 -5.58
CA VAL A 38 -12.51 -1.80 -5.92
C VAL A 38 -12.74 -2.82 -4.82
N ARG A 39 -14.01 -3.12 -4.54
CA ARG A 39 -14.40 -4.17 -3.61
C ARG A 39 -14.46 -5.51 -4.35
N VAL A 40 -13.74 -6.50 -3.84
CA VAL A 40 -13.61 -7.83 -4.42
C VAL A 40 -14.03 -8.87 -3.38
N ARG A 41 -14.66 -9.96 -3.82
CA ARG A 41 -14.93 -11.10 -2.93
C ARG A 41 -13.64 -11.88 -2.71
N GLU A 42 -13.33 -12.15 -1.46
CA GLU A 42 -12.15 -12.92 -1.12
C GLU A 42 -12.31 -14.38 -1.56
N PHE A 43 -11.28 -14.94 -2.18
CA PHE A 43 -11.36 -16.29 -2.76
C PHE A 43 -11.51 -17.37 -1.68
N ALA A 44 -10.84 -17.19 -0.54
CA ALA A 44 -10.73 -18.20 0.52
C ALA A 44 -11.87 -18.14 1.55
N MET A 45 -12.68 -17.07 1.58
CA MET A 45 -13.70 -16.88 2.61
C MET A 45 -14.88 -16.03 2.11
N PRO A 46 -16.09 -16.20 2.67
CA PRO A 46 -17.27 -15.42 2.30
C PRO A 46 -17.20 -14.00 2.91
N SER A 47 -16.18 -13.24 2.53
CA SER A 47 -15.98 -11.88 2.98
C SER A 47 -15.49 -11.00 1.82
N ASP A 48 -15.77 -9.71 1.90
CA ASP A 48 -15.26 -8.75 0.93
C ASP A 48 -13.91 -8.21 1.41
N ASP A 49 -12.99 -8.03 0.47
CA ASP A 49 -11.75 -7.28 0.63
C ASP A 49 -11.69 -6.16 -0.41
N TRP A 50 -10.70 -5.29 -0.31
CA TRP A 50 -10.44 -4.24 -1.28
C TRP A 50 -9.15 -4.53 -2.05
N MET A 51 -9.12 -4.07 -3.28
CA MET A 51 -7.96 -4.07 -4.17
C MET A 51 -7.80 -2.67 -4.77
N SER A 52 -6.58 -2.17 -4.92
CA SER A 52 -6.32 -0.95 -5.69
C SER A 52 -5.88 -1.31 -7.11
N VAL A 53 -6.44 -0.59 -8.09
CA VAL A 53 -6.00 -0.61 -9.48
C VAL A 53 -5.56 0.80 -9.83
N SER A 54 -4.25 0.98 -10.01
CA SER A 54 -3.65 2.31 -10.12
C SER A 54 -2.82 2.42 -11.39
N VAL A 55 -3.07 3.44 -12.22
CA VAL A 55 -2.35 3.68 -13.47
C VAL A 55 -1.35 4.81 -13.28
N LEU A 56 -0.07 4.56 -13.54
CA LEU A 56 0.98 5.58 -13.43
C LEU A 56 0.77 6.67 -14.50
N ARG A 57 0.65 7.93 -14.09
CA ARG A 57 0.46 9.06 -15.01
C ARG A 57 1.75 9.38 -15.76
N GLN A 58 1.60 9.87 -16.99
CA GLN A 58 2.71 10.27 -17.86
C GLN A 58 3.62 11.30 -17.17
N GLN A 59 3.02 12.36 -16.62
CA GLN A 59 3.76 13.45 -15.98
C GLN A 59 4.60 12.95 -14.81
N ALA A 60 4.02 12.10 -13.96
CA ALA A 60 4.73 11.54 -12.82
C ALA A 60 5.88 10.62 -13.24
N ALA A 61 5.70 9.80 -14.28
CA ALA A 61 6.76 8.95 -14.81
C ALA A 61 7.93 9.74 -15.39
N GLU A 62 7.64 10.85 -16.07
CA GLU A 62 8.66 11.79 -16.59
C GLU A 62 9.43 12.48 -15.45
N GLU A 63 8.73 12.99 -14.43
CA GLU A 63 9.35 13.55 -13.22
C GLU A 63 10.26 12.54 -12.50
N PHE A 64 9.84 11.28 -12.40
CA PHE A 64 10.68 10.21 -11.85
C PHE A 64 11.90 9.90 -12.71
N ALA A 65 11.77 9.95 -14.04
CA ALA A 65 12.87 9.73 -14.95
C ALA A 65 13.90 10.87 -14.85
N GLU A 66 13.43 12.12 -14.82
CA GLU A 66 14.27 13.32 -14.72
C GLU A 66 14.98 13.45 -13.37
N SER A 67 14.33 13.01 -12.28
CA SER A 67 14.95 12.97 -10.94
C SER A 67 15.93 11.81 -10.75
N SER A 68 15.94 10.83 -11.65
CA SER A 68 16.83 9.65 -11.57
C SER A 68 18.21 9.91 -12.19
N VAL A 69 18.90 10.94 -11.71
CA VAL A 69 20.33 11.17 -12.02
C VAL A 69 21.16 10.28 -11.08
N ASP A 70 21.77 9.24 -11.66
CA ASP A 70 22.77 8.33 -11.07
C ASP A 70 22.83 8.25 -9.54
N VAL A 71 21.90 7.49 -8.94
CA VAL A 71 22.03 7.07 -7.55
C VAL A 71 22.94 5.83 -7.53
N PRO A 72 24.19 5.89 -7.01
CA PRO A 72 24.98 4.69 -6.81
C PRO A 72 24.19 3.73 -5.93
N VAL A 73 24.32 2.43 -6.18
CA VAL A 73 23.66 1.37 -5.39
C VAL A 73 24.17 1.47 -3.95
N VAL A 74 23.52 2.30 -3.11
CA VAL A 74 23.86 2.47 -1.71
C VAL A 74 23.13 1.40 -0.91
N GLU A 75 23.91 0.54 -0.26
CA GLU A 75 23.50 -0.36 0.80
C GLU A 75 22.43 0.28 1.71
N LYS A 76 21.30 -0.42 1.90
CA LYS A 76 20.24 -0.07 2.87
C LYS A 76 19.99 1.44 2.98
N ALA A 77 19.68 2.09 1.87
CA ALA A 77 19.21 3.48 1.91
C ALA A 77 17.97 3.56 2.83
N LYS A 78 18.08 4.33 3.92
CA LYS A 78 16.92 4.91 4.60
C LYS A 78 16.22 5.73 3.52
N GLY A 79 15.11 5.22 2.98
CA GLY A 79 14.42 5.80 1.83
C GLY A 79 14.15 7.28 2.06
N VAL A 80 14.89 8.13 1.35
CA VAL A 80 14.56 9.55 1.23
C VAL A 80 13.43 9.62 0.21
N SER A 81 12.24 10.01 0.67
CA SER A 81 11.09 10.21 -0.21
C SER A 81 11.44 11.23 -1.30
N PRO A 82 11.01 11.01 -2.56
CA PRO A 82 11.29 11.91 -3.66
C PRO A 82 10.70 13.31 -3.38
N ALA A 83 11.35 14.32 -3.93
CA ALA A 83 11.14 15.74 -3.66
C ALA A 83 9.68 16.18 -3.90
N GLY A 84 8.94 16.20 -2.80
CA GLY A 84 7.59 16.74 -2.66
C GLY A 84 7.25 16.57 -1.19
N SER A 85 6.77 17.63 -0.53
CA SER A 85 6.24 17.48 0.83
C SER A 85 4.94 16.68 0.72
N TRP A 86 5.06 15.36 0.68
CA TRP A 86 3.92 14.48 0.89
C TRP A 86 3.23 14.96 2.16
N PRO A 87 1.90 15.12 2.14
CA PRO A 87 1.21 15.52 3.35
C PRO A 87 1.57 14.53 4.47
N THR A 88 1.62 15.02 5.71
CA THR A 88 1.72 14.10 6.84
C THR A 88 0.41 13.33 6.92
N ALA A 89 0.48 12.00 6.98
CA ALA A 89 -0.71 11.20 7.15
C ALA A 89 -1.37 11.50 8.51
N PRO A 90 -2.71 11.50 8.59
CA PRO A 90 -3.44 11.55 9.85
C PRO A 90 -2.92 10.52 10.87
N GLU A 91 -2.86 10.89 12.14
CA GLU A 91 -2.35 10.05 13.22
C GLU A 91 -3.13 8.72 13.32
N GLU A 92 -4.44 8.77 13.08
CA GLU A 92 -5.31 7.59 13.08
C GLU A 92 -4.91 6.58 12.00
N LEU A 93 -4.47 7.06 10.82
CA LEU A 93 -4.00 6.20 9.74
C LEU A 93 -2.61 5.63 10.01
N ILE A 94 -1.77 6.37 10.73
CA ILE A 94 -0.49 5.87 11.22
C ILE A 94 -0.77 4.73 12.20
N GLN A 95 -1.60 4.94 13.22
CA GLN A 95 -1.98 3.91 14.18
C GLN A 95 -2.58 2.69 13.49
N LEU A 96 -3.44 2.90 12.49
CA LEU A 96 -4.03 1.80 11.74
C LEU A 96 -2.99 0.99 10.97
N GLN A 97 -1.97 1.64 10.41
CA GLN A 97 -0.82 0.95 9.79
C GLN A 97 -0.05 0.10 10.79
N TRP A 98 0.23 0.64 11.97
CA TRP A 98 0.90 -0.11 13.04
C TRP A 98 0.13 -1.37 13.42
N GLU A 99 -1.20 -1.26 13.48
CA GLU A 99 -2.07 -2.39 13.76
C GLU A 99 -2.07 -3.41 12.62
N SER A 100 -2.15 -2.97 11.35
CA SER A 100 -2.03 -3.86 10.18
C SER A 100 -0.70 -4.62 10.20
N ASP A 101 0.41 -3.94 10.51
CA ASP A 101 1.75 -4.54 10.61
C ASP A 101 1.83 -5.58 11.72
N ARG A 102 1.21 -5.29 12.88
CA ARG A 102 1.15 -6.21 14.02
C ARG A 102 0.43 -7.51 13.66
N ILE A 103 -0.74 -7.42 13.04
CA ILE A 103 -1.53 -8.60 12.68
C ILE A 103 -0.85 -9.41 11.56
N ARG A 104 -0.23 -8.74 10.57
CA ARG A 104 0.62 -9.40 9.56
C ARG A 104 1.75 -10.19 10.21
N ALA A 105 2.49 -9.55 11.11
CA ALA A 105 3.61 -10.19 11.80
C ALA A 105 3.14 -11.39 12.63
N GLN A 106 1.96 -11.30 13.26
CA GLN A 106 1.36 -12.43 13.99
C GLN A 106 0.97 -13.58 13.05
N ALA A 107 0.39 -13.27 11.90
CA ALA A 107 -0.02 -14.30 10.93
C ALA A 107 1.17 -15.05 10.30
N THR A 108 2.34 -14.41 10.19
CA THR A 108 3.55 -15.01 9.63
C THR A 108 4.48 -15.67 10.66
N ARG A 109 4.15 -15.61 11.96
CA ARG A 109 5.02 -16.15 13.03
C ARG A 109 5.05 -17.69 13.00
N PRO A 110 6.25 -18.32 12.96
CA PRO A 110 6.36 -19.77 13.05
C PRO A 110 5.86 -20.29 14.42
N GLY A 111 4.95 -21.26 14.40
CA GLY A 111 4.49 -21.96 15.62
C GLY A 111 3.40 -21.26 16.43
N SER A 112 3.04 -20.01 16.13
CA SER A 112 1.76 -19.44 16.58
C SER A 112 0.66 -19.90 15.64
N GLY A 113 -0.48 -20.34 16.17
CA GLY A 113 -1.68 -20.52 15.36
C GLY A 113 -1.92 -19.26 14.54
N SER A 114 -2.07 -19.42 13.23
CA SER A 114 -2.44 -18.35 12.30
C SER A 114 -3.56 -17.49 12.90
N VAL A 115 -3.53 -16.17 12.65
CA VAL A 115 -4.66 -15.29 13.00
C VAL A 115 -5.93 -15.89 12.43
N SER A 116 -6.93 -16.10 13.30
CA SER A 116 -8.18 -16.76 12.91
C SER A 116 -8.98 -15.88 11.95
N PHE A 117 -9.82 -16.49 11.12
CA PHE A 117 -10.68 -15.76 10.19
C PHE A 117 -11.62 -14.76 10.89
N ASP A 118 -12.09 -15.09 12.09
CA ASP A 118 -12.94 -14.21 12.88
C ASP A 118 -12.17 -12.98 13.38
N GLU A 119 -10.90 -13.13 13.73
CA GLU A 119 -10.03 -12.01 14.11
C GLU A 119 -9.76 -11.09 12.91
N TRP A 120 -9.54 -11.67 11.73
CA TRP A 120 -9.41 -10.89 10.48
C TRP A 120 -10.67 -10.12 10.12
N ALA A 121 -11.84 -10.75 10.24
CA ALA A 121 -13.11 -10.12 9.94
C ALA A 121 -13.41 -8.96 10.89
N LYS A 122 -13.18 -9.15 12.20
CA LYS A 122 -13.34 -8.08 13.21
C LYS A 122 -12.42 -6.90 12.94
N TYR A 123 -11.17 -7.16 12.59
CA TYR A 123 -10.22 -6.10 12.27
C TYR A 123 -10.64 -5.32 11.02
N ALA A 124 -11.10 -6.01 9.97
CA ALA A 124 -11.59 -5.37 8.75
C ALA A 124 -12.79 -4.44 8.98
N THR A 125 -13.67 -4.78 9.93
CA THR A 125 -14.79 -3.91 10.30
C THR A 125 -14.31 -2.61 10.94
N HIS A 126 -13.15 -2.63 11.63
CA HIS A 126 -12.56 -1.42 12.21
C HIS A 126 -11.89 -0.51 11.16
N MET A 127 -11.52 -1.06 10.01
CA MET A 127 -10.84 -0.31 8.92
C MET A 127 -11.79 0.39 7.94
N LYS A 128 -13.07 -0.01 7.91
CA LYS A 128 -14.10 0.57 7.03
C LYS A 128 -14.66 1.86 7.62
#